data_AF-A0A7Y0FJ09-F1
#
_entry.id   AF-A0A7Y0FJ09-F1
#
_cell.length_a   1.000
_cell.length_b   1.000
_cell.length_c   1.000
_cell.angle_alpha   90.00
_cell.angle_beta   90.00
_cell.angle_gamma   90.00
#
_symmetry.space_group_name_H-M   'P 1'
#
loop_
_entity.id
_entity.type
_entity.pdbx_description
1 polymer ?
#
loop_
_entity_poly.entity_id
_entity_poly.type
_entity_poly.pdbx_seq_one_letter_code
_entity_poly.pdbx_strand_id
1 'polypeptide(L)'
;MIIEVDKLMQDIGAKYKVETGNDKKIENFWEEETVGIIKETPFIQDNAYFYFLSEYGGCNIYGNSFNIGIFGFDDWLNPSLLTSPLLNDADIYLLADLRFDNIDETIFYGYHATKKDENSIWSSNELEAGYKPVYKNFTNFLRYILTIEVEE
;
A
#
# COMPACT_ATOMS: atom_id res chain seq x y z
N MET A 1 -5.28 -15.29 5.84
CA MET A 1 -5.61 -13.90 5.49
C MET A 1 -5.14 -12.92 6.55
N ILE A 2 -5.76 -12.83 7.74
CA ILE A 2 -5.28 -11.95 8.85
C ILE A 2 -3.87 -12.36 9.33
N ILE A 3 -3.71 -13.63 9.74
CA ILE A 3 -2.42 -14.22 10.18
C ILE A 3 -1.32 -14.12 9.11
N GLU A 4 -1.70 -13.97 7.85
CA GLU A 4 -0.78 -13.96 6.71
C GLU A 4 -0.16 -12.58 6.50
N VAL A 5 -0.91 -11.51 6.73
CA VAL A 5 -0.38 -10.13 6.67
C VAL A 5 0.66 -9.93 7.77
N ASP A 6 0.36 -10.31 9.02
CA ASP A 6 1.31 -10.15 10.14
C ASP A 6 2.62 -10.88 9.86
N LYS A 7 2.53 -12.12 9.36
CA LYS A 7 3.70 -12.91 9.03
C LYS A 7 4.53 -12.25 7.91
N LEU A 8 3.86 -11.79 6.85
CA LEU A 8 4.56 -11.12 5.74
C LEU A 8 5.22 -9.81 6.20
N MET A 9 4.55 -9.03 7.06
CA MET A 9 5.13 -7.82 7.63
C MET A 9 6.32 -8.12 8.55
N GLN A 10 6.27 -9.19 9.33
CA GLN A 10 7.42 -9.67 10.12
C GLN A 10 8.59 -10.10 9.22
N ASP A 11 8.30 -10.87 8.16
CA ASP A 11 9.32 -11.30 7.19
C ASP A 11 9.95 -10.09 6.48
N ILE A 12 9.15 -9.07 6.13
CA ILE A 12 9.62 -7.80 5.53
C ILE A 12 10.50 -7.04 6.54
N GLY A 13 10.05 -6.90 7.79
CA GLY A 13 10.82 -6.23 8.86
C GLY A 13 12.08 -6.97 9.28
N ALA A 14 12.17 -8.28 9.01
CA ALA A 14 13.39 -9.05 9.20
C ALA A 14 14.39 -8.86 8.04
N LYS A 15 13.90 -8.55 6.82
CA LYS A 15 14.73 -8.37 5.63
C LYS A 15 15.15 -6.91 5.39
N TYR A 16 14.29 -5.95 5.72
CA TYR A 16 14.44 -4.54 5.42
C TYR A 16 14.21 -3.68 6.66
N LYS A 17 14.65 -2.42 6.60
CA LYS A 17 14.24 -1.44 7.61
C LYS A 17 12.80 -1.00 7.30
N VAL A 18 11.93 -1.04 8.30
CA VAL A 18 10.51 -0.65 8.17
C VAL A 18 10.18 0.42 9.22
N GLU A 19 9.51 1.48 8.79
CA GLU A 19 8.95 2.52 9.66
C GLU A 19 7.42 2.53 9.44
N THR A 20 6.64 2.35 10.51
CA THR A 20 5.19 2.17 10.40
C THR A 20 4.45 3.40 10.88
N GLY A 21 3.26 3.64 10.33
CA GLY A 21 2.39 4.73 10.76
C GLY A 21 1.87 4.60 12.20
N ASN A 22 2.01 3.40 12.77
CA ASN A 22 1.55 3.06 14.10
C ASN A 22 2.70 2.85 15.11
N ASP A 23 3.82 3.57 14.97
CA ASP A 23 5.00 3.42 15.84
C ASP A 23 4.71 3.64 17.34
N LYS A 24 3.60 4.31 17.68
CA LYS A 24 3.13 4.48 19.07
C LYS A 24 2.08 3.46 19.52
N LYS A 25 1.66 2.53 18.66
CA LYS A 25 0.60 1.53 18.91
C LYS A 25 -0.57 2.12 19.71
N ILE A 26 -1.15 3.20 19.21
CA ILE A 26 -2.36 3.73 19.83
C ILE A 26 -3.46 2.70 19.54
N GLU A 27 -3.73 1.82 20.50
CA GLU A 27 -4.76 0.79 20.38
C GLU A 27 -6.07 1.41 19.90
N ASN A 28 -6.62 0.83 18.83
CA ASN A 28 -7.93 1.16 18.25
C ASN A 28 -8.07 2.51 17.54
N PHE A 29 -7.00 3.30 17.32
CA PHE A 29 -7.14 4.56 16.56
C PHE A 29 -7.45 4.31 15.08
N TRP A 30 -6.80 3.32 14.47
CA TRP A 30 -6.90 3.08 13.04
C TRP A 30 -8.08 2.19 12.63
N GLU A 31 -8.76 1.53 13.58
CA GLU A 31 -9.93 0.69 13.27
C GLU A 31 -11.10 1.54 12.77
N GLU A 32 -11.39 2.66 13.45
CA GLU A 32 -12.46 3.59 13.06
C GLU A 32 -12.17 4.26 11.71
N GLU A 33 -10.92 4.69 11.50
CA GLU A 33 -10.45 5.28 10.23
C GLU A 33 -10.52 4.27 9.08
N THR A 34 -10.15 3.01 9.32
CA THR A 34 -10.27 1.92 8.34
C THR A 34 -11.72 1.68 7.96
N VAL A 35 -12.65 1.69 8.92
CA VAL A 35 -14.08 1.60 8.63
C VAL A 35 -14.57 2.78 7.77
N GLY A 36 -14.00 3.98 7.98
CA GLY A 36 -14.21 5.14 7.12
C GLY A 36 -13.81 4.85 5.67
N ILE A 37 -12.56 4.43 5.45
CA ILE A 37 -12.05 4.11 4.10
C ILE A 37 -12.88 3.01 3.45
N ILE A 38 -13.24 1.94 4.17
CA ILE A 38 -14.07 0.84 3.62
C ILE A 38 -15.39 1.37 3.03
N LYS A 39 -16.04 2.32 3.72
CA LYS A 39 -17.31 2.91 3.26
C LYS A 39 -17.12 3.77 2.01
N GLU A 40 -16.00 4.47 1.93
CA GLU A 40 -15.68 5.38 0.83
C GLU A 40 -15.11 4.64 -0.40
N THR A 41 -14.51 3.46 -0.20
CA THR A 41 -13.86 2.65 -1.23
C THR A 41 -14.52 1.27 -1.42
N PRO A 42 -15.85 1.17 -1.66
CA PRO A 42 -16.54 -0.12 -1.78
C PRO A 42 -16.08 -0.98 -2.97
N PHE A 43 -15.29 -0.41 -3.88
CA PHE A 43 -14.65 -1.11 -4.99
C PHE A 43 -13.40 -1.91 -4.56
N ILE A 44 -12.78 -1.58 -3.42
CA ILE A 44 -11.64 -2.33 -2.87
C ILE A 44 -12.20 -3.55 -2.13
N GLN A 45 -12.09 -4.72 -2.75
CA GLN A 45 -12.55 -5.99 -2.17
C GLN A 45 -11.39 -6.79 -1.56
N ASP A 46 -10.50 -6.11 -0.84
CA ASP A 46 -9.25 -6.66 -0.32
C ASP A 46 -9.15 -6.53 1.20
N ASN A 47 -9.72 -7.50 1.91
CA ASN A 47 -9.74 -7.51 3.38
C ASN A 47 -8.33 -7.55 4.00
N ALA A 48 -7.31 -8.05 3.27
CA ALA A 48 -5.94 -8.06 3.77
C ALA A 48 -5.35 -6.65 3.81
N TYR A 49 -5.68 -5.80 2.83
CA TYR A 49 -5.29 -4.39 2.84
C TYR A 49 -5.95 -3.64 4.00
N PHE A 50 -7.26 -3.81 4.22
CA PHE A 50 -7.94 -3.14 5.33
C PHE A 50 -7.42 -3.59 6.69
N TYR A 51 -7.12 -4.87 6.87
CA TYR A 51 -6.45 -5.34 8.08
C TYR A 51 -5.05 -4.71 8.26
N PHE A 52 -4.28 -4.60 7.18
CA PHE A 52 -2.99 -3.92 7.23
C PHE A 52 -3.14 -2.45 7.66
N LEU A 53 -4.12 -1.73 7.11
CA LEU A 53 -4.41 -0.35 7.51
C LEU A 53 -4.78 -0.25 8.99
N SER A 54 -5.63 -1.14 9.51
CA SER A 54 -6.05 -1.08 10.91
C SER A 54 -4.92 -1.38 11.90
N GLU A 55 -3.97 -2.24 11.53
CA GLU A 55 -2.88 -2.63 12.42
C GLU A 55 -1.63 -1.74 12.29
N TYR A 56 -1.26 -1.41 11.06
CA TYR A 56 0.01 -0.76 10.74
C TYR A 56 -0.15 0.71 10.31
N GLY A 57 -1.33 1.09 9.83
CA GLY A 57 -1.63 2.45 9.41
C GLY A 57 -0.83 2.92 8.19
N GLY A 58 -0.17 2.03 7.43
CA GLY A 58 0.80 2.39 6.40
C GLY A 58 2.24 2.17 6.86
N CYS A 59 3.18 2.19 5.92
CA CYS A 59 4.60 2.06 6.27
C CYS A 59 5.52 2.51 5.14
N ASN A 60 6.72 2.93 5.51
CA ASN A 60 7.86 3.03 4.60
C ASN A 60 8.80 1.85 4.81
N ILE A 61 9.22 1.22 3.71
CA ILE A 61 10.17 0.10 3.72
C ILE A 61 11.39 0.52 2.91
N TYR A 62 12.55 0.47 3.55
CA TYR A 62 13.83 0.91 3.02
C TYR A 62 14.71 -0.31 2.74
N GLY A 63 14.87 -0.60 1.45
CA GLY A 63 15.88 -1.52 0.94
C GLY A 63 17.21 -0.80 0.70
N ASN A 64 18.24 -1.57 0.33
CA ASN A 64 19.57 -1.00 0.06
C ASN A 64 19.64 -0.21 -1.25
N SER A 65 18.75 -0.50 -2.20
CA SER A 65 18.71 0.09 -3.55
C SER A 65 17.30 0.52 -3.97
N PHE A 66 16.33 0.46 -3.04
CA PHE A 66 14.95 0.81 -3.31
C PHE A 66 14.25 1.29 -2.04
N ASN A 67 13.21 2.10 -2.23
CA ASN A 67 12.31 2.53 -1.18
C ASN A 67 10.87 2.29 -1.63
N ILE A 68 10.03 1.79 -0.73
CA ILE A 68 8.60 1.64 -1.00
C ILE A 68 7.78 2.24 0.12
N GLY A 69 6.92 3.19 -0.23
CA GLY A 69 5.91 3.75 0.66
C GLY A 69 4.58 3.05 0.42
N ILE A 70 4.05 2.35 1.42
CA ILE A 70 2.66 1.87 1.41
C ILE A 70 1.82 2.93 2.13
N PHE A 71 0.96 3.60 1.36
CA PHE A 71 0.15 4.69 1.88
C PHE A 71 -0.89 4.16 2.87
N GLY A 72 -1.06 4.93 3.94
CA GLY A 72 -2.05 4.68 4.97
C GLY A 72 -2.40 5.98 5.68
N PHE A 73 -2.57 5.93 6.99
CA PHE A 73 -3.06 7.04 7.79
C PHE A 73 -1.97 7.95 8.39
N ASP A 74 -0.70 7.66 8.14
CA ASP A 74 0.39 8.46 8.65
C ASP A 74 0.87 9.49 7.62
N ASP A 75 0.16 10.62 7.62
CA ASP A 75 0.73 11.91 7.30
C ASP A 75 0.04 12.96 8.18
N TRP A 76 0.67 13.28 9.31
CA TRP A 76 0.35 14.42 10.19
C TRP A 76 0.52 15.80 9.51
N LEU A 77 0.45 15.87 8.19
CA LEU A 77 0.56 17.10 7.40
C LEU A 77 -0.50 17.25 6.30
N ASN A 78 -1.44 16.31 6.14
CA ASN A 78 -2.58 16.59 5.27
C ASN A 78 -3.85 15.84 5.65
N PRO A 79 -4.88 16.54 6.16
CA PRO A 79 -6.24 16.01 6.30
C PRO A 79 -6.89 15.56 4.98
N SER A 80 -6.18 15.59 3.83
CA SER A 80 -6.74 15.28 2.53
C SER A 80 -6.93 13.78 2.26
N LEU A 81 -6.23 12.88 2.97
CA LEU A 81 -6.54 11.44 2.97
C LEU A 81 -7.73 11.09 3.90
N LEU A 82 -8.12 12.02 4.80
CA LEU A 82 -9.29 11.90 5.66
C LEU A 82 -10.59 12.40 5.00
N THR A 83 -10.54 12.79 3.72
CA THR A 83 -11.71 13.31 3.00
C THR A 83 -11.83 12.67 1.62
N SER A 84 -12.63 11.61 1.52
CA SER A 84 -12.99 10.93 0.26
C SER A 84 -11.80 10.15 -0.35
N PRO A 85 -12.01 9.05 -1.09
CA PRO A 85 -10.91 8.41 -1.78
C PRO A 85 -10.42 9.39 -2.84
N LEU A 86 -9.19 9.90 -2.67
CA LEU A 86 -8.50 10.62 -3.73
C LEU A 86 -8.15 9.59 -4.80
N LEU A 87 -9.09 9.39 -5.72
CA LEU A 87 -8.80 8.81 -7.00
C LEU A 87 -7.98 9.82 -7.79
N ASN A 88 -6.93 9.32 -8.42
CA ASN A 88 -6.20 10.08 -9.42
C ASN A 88 -7.03 10.18 -10.73
N ASP A 89 -6.52 10.90 -11.74
CA ASP A 89 -7.19 11.08 -13.04
C ASP A 89 -7.39 9.75 -13.81
N ALA A 90 -6.72 8.68 -13.38
CA ALA A 90 -6.88 7.32 -13.92
C ALA A 90 -7.91 6.46 -13.16
N ASP A 91 -8.72 7.03 -12.26
CA ASP A 91 -9.64 6.31 -11.36
C ASP A 91 -8.92 5.27 -10.46
N ILE A 92 -7.69 5.55 -10.04
CA ILE A 92 -6.90 4.68 -9.16
C ILE A 92 -6.89 5.25 -7.75
N TYR A 93 -7.26 4.41 -6.78
CA TYR A 93 -6.91 4.62 -5.39
C TYR A 93 -5.45 4.21 -5.19
N LEU A 94 -4.60 5.18 -4.89
CA LEU A 94 -3.17 4.95 -4.76
C LEU A 94 -2.86 4.14 -3.49
N LEU A 95 -2.21 3.00 -3.67
CA LEU A 95 -1.82 2.06 -2.61
C LEU A 95 -0.37 2.29 -2.16
N ALA A 96 0.55 2.44 -3.11
CA ALA A 96 1.98 2.53 -2.82
C ALA A 96 2.77 3.17 -3.96
N ASP A 97 3.97 3.66 -3.66
CA ASP A 97 4.99 4.03 -4.63
C ASP A 97 6.32 3.32 -4.34
N LEU A 98 6.93 2.75 -5.37
CA LEU A 98 8.23 2.07 -5.33
C LEU A 98 9.23 2.87 -6.16
N ARG A 99 10.38 3.17 -5.57
CA ARG A 99 11.48 3.90 -6.22
C ARG A 99 12.77 3.10 -6.09
N PHE A 100 13.56 3.05 -7.15
CA PHE A 100 14.89 2.46 -7.14
C PHE A 100 15.95 3.56 -7.17
N ASP A 101 17.02 3.43 -6.39
CA ASP A 101 18.02 4.50 -6.25
C ASP A 101 18.82 4.73 -7.55
N ASN A 102 18.89 3.72 -8.42
CA ASN A 102 19.64 3.74 -9.68
C ASN A 102 18.78 4.05 -10.92
N ILE A 103 17.46 4.18 -10.76
CA ILE A 103 16.52 4.47 -11.85
C ILE A 103 15.65 5.65 -11.44
N ASP A 104 15.64 6.71 -12.24
CA ASP A 104 14.75 7.88 -12.05
C ASP A 104 13.31 7.57 -12.50
N GLU A 105 12.77 6.45 -12.03
CA GLU A 105 11.41 6.01 -12.29
C GLU A 105 10.74 5.60 -10.97
N THR A 106 9.48 5.97 -10.83
CA THR A 106 8.62 5.55 -9.73
C THR A 106 7.55 4.63 -10.28
N ILE A 107 7.37 3.48 -9.64
CA ILE A 107 6.27 2.56 -9.95
C ILE A 107 5.18 2.80 -8.92
N PHE A 108 4.03 3.26 -9.39
CA PHE A 108 2.82 3.46 -8.60
C PHE A 108 1.98 2.18 -8.61
N TYR A 109 1.42 1.83 -7.45
CA TYR A 109 0.49 0.73 -7.29
C TYR A 109 -0.84 1.24 -6.75
N GLY A 110 -1.95 0.62 -7.13
CA GLY A 110 -3.26 1.01 -6.62
C GLY A 110 -4.42 0.11 -7.01
N TYR A 111 -5.60 0.44 -6.51
CA TYR A 111 -6.85 -0.24 -6.84
C TYR A 111 -7.67 0.59 -7.82
N HIS A 112 -8.15 -0.02 -8.90
CA HIS A 112 -8.96 0.69 -9.88
C HIS A 112 -10.43 0.76 -9.44
N ALA A 113 -11.01 1.96 -9.41
CA ALA A 113 -12.36 2.18 -8.91
C ALA A 113 -13.47 1.66 -9.83
N THR A 114 -13.22 1.68 -11.14
CA THR A 114 -14.25 1.39 -12.16
C THR A 114 -14.01 0.09 -12.92
N LYS A 115 -12.78 -0.44 -12.94
CA LYS A 115 -12.44 -1.69 -13.65
C LYS A 115 -12.36 -2.88 -12.70
N LYS A 116 -12.90 -4.02 -13.16
CA LYS A 116 -12.81 -5.31 -12.47
C LYS A 116 -11.88 -6.24 -13.25
N ASP A 117 -10.99 -6.91 -12.54
CA ASP A 117 -10.05 -7.89 -13.07
C ASP A 117 -9.83 -9.00 -12.03
N GLU A 118 -9.21 -10.14 -12.41
CA GLU A 118 -8.78 -11.15 -11.42
C GLU A 118 -7.69 -10.57 -10.50
N ASN A 119 -6.87 -9.66 -11.04
CA ASN A 119 -5.85 -8.95 -10.30
C ASN A 119 -6.40 -7.62 -9.78
N SER A 120 -6.49 -7.51 -8.44
CA SER A 120 -7.05 -6.34 -7.77
C SER A 120 -6.09 -5.15 -7.74
N ILE A 121 -4.77 -5.38 -7.77
CA ILE A 121 -3.76 -4.33 -7.72
C ILE A 121 -3.20 -4.07 -9.11
N TRP A 122 -3.15 -2.79 -9.45
CA TRP A 122 -2.71 -2.26 -10.74
C TRP A 122 -1.41 -1.47 -10.54
N SER A 123 -0.57 -1.40 -11.58
CA SER A 123 0.64 -0.59 -11.54
C SER A 123 0.87 0.26 -12.78
N SER A 124 1.58 1.36 -12.62
CA SER A 124 2.03 2.25 -13.69
C SER A 124 3.34 2.95 -13.32
N ASN A 125 4.09 3.40 -14.32
CA ASN A 125 5.22 4.31 -14.12
C ASN A 125 4.79 5.79 -14.30
N GLU A 126 3.50 6.02 -14.56
CA GLU A 126 2.86 7.33 -14.69
C GLU A 126 1.79 7.46 -13.60
N LEU A 127 1.84 8.52 -12.79
CA LEU A 127 0.91 8.70 -11.68
C LEU A 127 -0.54 8.74 -12.17
N GLU A 128 -0.81 9.35 -13.32
CA GLU A 128 -2.17 9.69 -13.80
C GLU A 128 -2.64 8.86 -15.00
N ALA A 129 -1.90 7.83 -15.42
CA ALA A 129 -2.22 7.05 -16.61
C ALA A 129 -1.53 5.68 -16.62
N GLY A 130 -1.77 4.86 -17.64
CA GLY A 130 -0.94 3.69 -17.95
C GLY A 130 -1.13 2.44 -17.08
N TYR A 131 -2.03 2.47 -16.09
CA TYR A 131 -2.22 1.39 -15.13
C TYR A 131 -2.62 0.05 -15.78
N LYS A 132 -1.96 -1.01 -15.35
CA LYS A 132 -2.24 -2.40 -15.75
C LYS A 132 -2.37 -3.31 -14.52
N PRO A 133 -3.25 -4.32 -14.54
CA PRO A 133 -3.38 -5.27 -13.44
C PRO A 133 -2.10 -6.11 -13.25
N VAL A 134 -1.58 -6.22 -12.03
CA VAL A 134 -0.31 -6.91 -11.72
C VAL A 134 -0.38 -7.92 -10.58
N TYR A 135 -1.11 -7.66 -9.50
CA TYR A 135 -1.19 -8.57 -8.36
C TYR A 135 -2.63 -8.92 -8.00
N LYS A 136 -2.84 -10.19 -7.67
CA LYS A 136 -4.14 -10.73 -7.28
C LYS A 136 -4.80 -9.94 -6.15
N ASN A 137 -4.01 -9.63 -5.12
CA ASN A 137 -4.43 -8.97 -3.89
C ASN A 137 -3.21 -8.44 -3.13
N PHE A 138 -3.46 -7.80 -1.99
CA PHE A 138 -2.47 -7.18 -1.12
C PHE A 138 -1.42 -8.17 -0.58
N THR A 139 -1.81 -9.40 -0.23
CA THR A 139 -0.83 -10.40 0.23
C THR A 139 0.15 -10.79 -0.88
N ASN A 140 -0.27 -10.83 -2.14
CA ASN A 140 0.63 -11.06 -3.27
C ASN A 140 1.58 -9.87 -3.49
N PHE A 141 1.10 -8.65 -3.26
CA PHE A 141 1.94 -7.46 -3.29
C PHE A 141 3.00 -7.47 -2.17
N LEU A 142 2.63 -7.79 -0.93
CA LEU A 142 3.60 -7.96 0.17
C LEU A 142 4.64 -9.05 -0.13
N ARG A 143 4.22 -10.17 -0.73
CA ARG A 143 5.16 -11.21 -1.20
C ARG A 143 6.12 -10.69 -2.26
N TYR A 144 5.65 -9.87 -3.19
CA TYR A 144 6.51 -9.26 -4.20
C TYR A 144 7.60 -8.39 -3.56
N ILE A 145 7.26 -7.59 -2.53
CA ILE A 145 8.26 -6.78 -1.81
C ILE A 145 9.40 -7.66 -1.27
N LEU A 146 9.10 -8.84 -0.72
CA LEU A 146 10.11 -9.80 -0.26
C LEU A 146 11.01 -10.36 -1.37
N THR A 147 10.58 -10.30 -2.64
CA THR A 147 11.36 -10.75 -3.79
C THR A 147 12.27 -9.68 -4.37
N ILE A 148 12.14 -8.42 -3.96
CA ILE A 148 13.01 -7.35 -4.47
C ILE A 148 14.43 -7.62 -3.97
N GLU A 149 15.32 -7.96 -4.90
CA GLU A 149 16.71 -8.27 -4.61
C GLU A 149 17.49 -6.96 -4.40
N VAL A 150 18.40 -7.02 -3.42
CA VAL A 150 19.41 -6.00 -3.24
C VAL A 150 20.50 -6.32 -4.25
N GLU A 151 20.69 -5.48 -5.27
CA GLU A 151 21.96 -5.49 -5.98
C GLU A 151 23.03 -5.01 -4.98
N GLU A 152 24.03 -5.86 -4.70
CA GLU A 152 25.20 -5.53 -3.86
C GLU A 152 26.15 -4.54 -4.54
#